data_AF-A0A2V5TAU1-F1
#
_entry.id   AF-A0A2V5TAU1-F1
#
_cell.length_a   1.000
_cell.length_b   1.000
_cell.length_c   1.000
_cell.angle_alpha   90.00
_cell.angle_beta   90.00
_cell.angle_gamma   90.00
#
_symmetry.space_group_name_H-M   'P 1'
#
loop_
_entity.id
_entity.type
_entity.pdbx_description
1 polymer ?
#
loop_
_entity_poly.entity_id
_entity_poly.type
_entity_poly.pdbx_seq_one_letter_code
_entity_poly.pdbx_strand_id
1 'polypeptide(L)' 'MLVGPEGDFTPAELALARRHGCQPITLGPIILRVETAAIYCLSILSYELLI' A
#
# COMPACT_ATOMS: atom_id res chain seq x y z
N MET A 1 1.43 -2.17 -6.57
CA MET A 1 0.84 -1.51 -5.38
C MET A 1 -0.10 -2.50 -4.73
N LEU A 2 0.06 -2.76 -3.43
CA LEU A 2 -0.82 -3.65 -2.66
C LEU A 2 -1.43 -2.85 -1.52
N VAL A 3 -2.74 -2.93 -1.33
CA VAL A 3 -3.46 -2.32 -0.20
C VAL A 3 -4.22 -3.44 0.49
N GLY A 4 -3.99 -3.60 1.79
CA GLY A 4 -4.60 -4.67 2.57
C GLY A 4 -6.08 -4.41 2.84
N PRO A 5 -6.84 -5.45 3.25
CA PRO A 5 -8.18 -5.28 3.78
C PRO A 5 -8.14 -4.57 5.15
N GLU A 6 -9.29 -4.23 5.73
CA GLU A 6 -9.33 -3.58 7.06
C GLU A 6 -8.70 -4.45 8.16
N GLY A 7 -8.66 -5.77 7.97
CA GLY A 7 -7.99 -6.71 8.87
C GLY A 7 -6.48 -6.86 8.66
N ASP A 8 -5.87 -5.97 7.87
CA ASP A 8 -4.48 -6.02 7.43
C ASP A 8 -4.10 -7.28 6.64
N PHE A 9 -2.86 -7.31 6.15
CA PHE A 9 -2.26 -8.53 5.61
C PHE A 9 -1.79 -9.45 6.73
N THR A 10 -1.99 -10.74 6.54
CA THR A 10 -1.39 -11.76 7.42
C THR A 10 0.14 -11.76 7.30
N PRO A 11 0.86 -12.26 8.31
CA PRO A 11 2.32 -12.39 8.22
C PRO A 11 2.79 -13.22 7.01
N ALA A 12 2.01 -14.23 6.61
CA ALA A 12 2.32 -15.07 5.45
C ALA A 12 2.19 -14.31 4.12
N GLU A 13 1.15 -13.49 3.97
CA GLU A 13 0.95 -12.63 2.79
C GLU A 13 2.03 -11.55 2.69
N LEU A 14 2.40 -10.93 3.82
CA LEU A 14 3.51 -9.96 3.86
C LEU A 14 4.84 -10.62 3.46
N ALA A 15 5.11 -11.83 3.93
CA ALA A 15 6.31 -12.57 3.55
C ALA A 15 6.30 -12.90 2.05
N LEU A 16 5.16 -13.31 1.50
CA LEU A 16 4.99 -13.56 0.07
C LEU A 16 5.23 -12.29 -0.75
N ALA A 17 4.61 -11.17 -0.37
CA ALA A 17 4.79 -9.88 -1.04
C ALA A 17 6.26 -9.45 -1.07
N ARG A 18 6.97 -9.56 0.06
CA ARG A 18 8.41 -9.26 0.15
C ARG A 18 9.25 -10.17 -0.73
N ARG A 19 8.94 -11.48 -0.77
CA ARG A 19 9.63 -12.44 -1.66
C ARG A 19 9.46 -12.10 -3.14
N HIS A 20 8.34 -11.50 -3.52
CA HIS A 20 8.09 -11.00 -4.87
C HIS A 20 8.59 -9.56 -5.11
N GLY A 21 9.41 -9.02 -4.21
CA GLY A 21 10.04 -7.70 -4.37
C GLY A 21 9.17 -6.51 -3.97
N CYS A 22 8.02 -6.73 -3.31
CA CYS A 22 7.24 -5.63 -2.76
C CYS A 22 7.97 -5.01 -1.57
N GLN A 23 8.12 -3.68 -1.59
CA GLN A 23 8.70 -2.91 -0.50
C GLN A 23 7.58 -2.24 0.32
N PRO A 24 7.66 -2.30 1.67
CA PRO A 24 6.70 -1.59 2.51
C PRO A 24 6.94 -0.09 2.44
N ILE A 25 5.85 0.69 2.46
CA ILE A 25 5.87 2.15 2.52
C ILE A 25 4.89 2.63 3.60
N THR A 26 5.05 3.87 4.07
CA THR A 26 4.10 4.53 4.95
C THR A 26 3.46 5.72 4.23
N LEU A 27 2.20 6.02 4.54
CA LEU A 27 1.45 7.14 3.94
C LEU A 27 1.29 8.31 4.94
N GLY A 28 2.31 8.51 5.77
CA GLY A 28 2.30 9.46 6.89
C GLY A 28 2.05 8.80 8.25
N PRO A 29 1.78 9.62 9.29
CA PRO A 29 1.74 9.16 10.69
C PRO A 29 0.39 8.58 11.15
N ILE A 30 -0.67 8.70 10.34
CA ILE A 30 -2.02 8.24 10.67
C ILE A 30 -2.37 6.95 9.92
N ILE A 31 -3.14 6.09 10.56
CA ILE A 31 -3.69 4.89 9.92
C ILE A 31 -4.88 5.33 9.05
N LEU A 32 -4.77 5.08 7.74
CA LEU A 32 -5.82 5.40 6.78
C LEU A 32 -6.77 4.21 6.63
N ARG A 33 -8.05 4.50 6.34
CA ARG A 33 -8.98 3.47 5.87
C ARG A 33 -8.54 2.94 4.51
N VAL A 34 -8.92 1.69 4.21
CA VAL A 34 -8.50 0.96 2.99
C VAL A 34 -8.77 1.77 1.72
N GLU A 35 -9.98 2.31 1.58
CA GLU A 35 -10.37 3.13 0.42
C GLU A 35 -9.51 4.40 0.27
N THR A 36 -9.22 5.07 1.40
CA THR A 36 -8.41 6.30 1.42
C THR A 36 -6.96 5.98 1.07
N ALA A 37 -6.39 4.91 1.63
CA ALA A 37 -5.04 4.48 1.31
C ALA A 37 -4.88 4.14 -0.18
N ALA A 38 -5.87 3.47 -0.78
CA ALA A 38 -5.86 3.12 -2.19
C ALA A 38 -5.87 4.36 -3.11
N ILE A 39 -6.82 5.28 -2.90
CA ILE A 39 -6.93 6.50 -3.71
C ILE A 39 -5.69 7.38 -3.53
N TYR A 40 -5.18 7.51 -2.30
CA TYR A 40 -3.98 8.29 -1.99
C TYR A 40 -2.74 7.75 -2.73
N CYS A 41 -2.51 6.43 -2.68
CA CYS A 41 -1.40 5.82 -3.40
C CYS A 41 -1.52 6.03 -4.92
N LEU A 42 -2.70 5.83 -5.50
CA LEU A 42 -2.91 6.05 -6.94
C LEU A 42 -2.67 7.51 -7.32
N SER A 43 -3.07 8.45 -6.48
CA SER A 43 -2.87 9.89 -6.73
C SER A 43 -1.37 10.23 -6.76
N ILE A 44 -0.58 9.73 -5.81
CA ILE A 44 0.88 9.92 -5.78
C ILE A 44 1.53 9.28 -7.00
N LEU A 45 1.22 8.02 -7.29
CA LEU A 45 1.82 7.32 -8.43
C LEU A 45 1.47 8.00 -9.75
N SER A 46 0.24 8.48 -9.90
CA SER A 46 -0.17 9.24 -11.08
C SER A 46 0.60 10.56 -11.19
N TYR A 47 0.80 11.27 -10.08
CA TYR A 47 1.55 12.54 -10.07
C TYR A 47 3.03 12.36 -10.41
N GLU A 48 3.68 11.33 -9.84
CA GLU A 48 5.12 11.12 -9.98
C GLU A 48 5.53 10.40 -11.27
N LEU A 49 4.65 9.58 -11.87
CA LEU A 49 5.03 8.66 -12.95
C LEU A 49 4.23 8.82 -14.25
N LEU A 50 3.04 9.45 -14.20
CA LEU A 50 2.14 9.53 -15.36
C LEU A 50 1.94 10.96 -15.87
N ILE A 51 2.55 11.94 -15.21
CA ILE A 51 2.66 13.35 -15.63
C ILE A 51 4.14 13.63 -15.87
#